data_AF-A0A2H0ZVZ2-F1
#
_entry.id   AF-A0A2H0ZVZ2-F1
#
_cell.length_a   1.000
_cell.length_b   1.000
_cell.length_c   1.000
_cell.angle_alpha   90.00
_cell.angle_beta   90.00
_cell.angle_gamma   90.00
#
_symmetry.space_group_name_H-M   'P 1'
#
loop_
_entity.id
_entity.type
_entity.pdbx_description
1 polymer ?
#
loop_
_entity_poly.entity_id
_entity_poly.type
_entity_poly.pdbx_seq_one_letter_code
_entity_poly.pdbx_strand_id
1 'polypeptide(L)'
;MAYKFLIVSENDKPSTGYDIQSNSYNPSKVYRHGYGVKVNVDGKLTLIEAAETAVHHYQKKFPQEKPFAIRGVRADTFFDVVDLQKSLQDSFNEDETVIVTVDRRPNYTSPVPGLMKFLVRLSFIHVVHVAFVSLVVIFGVRNRFAIGKVIQQVYGL
;
A
#
# COMPACT_ATOMS: atom_id res chain seq x y z
N MET A 1 26.64 4.41 20.88
CA MET A 1 26.34 5.85 20.81
C MET A 1 24.83 6.04 20.69
N ALA A 2 24.29 7.21 21.03
CA ALA A 2 22.84 7.42 21.14
C ALA A 2 22.29 8.21 19.94
N TYR A 3 21.75 7.51 18.94
CA TYR A 3 21.24 8.12 17.70
C TYR A 3 19.74 8.38 17.78
N LYS A 4 19.29 9.41 17.06
CA LYS A 4 17.87 9.76 16.92
C LYS A 4 17.34 9.14 15.63
N PHE A 5 16.37 8.26 15.75
CA PHE A 5 15.68 7.65 14.62
C PHE A 5 14.27 8.20 14.50
N LEU A 6 13.84 8.47 13.27
CA LEU A 6 12.47 8.83 12.95
C LEU A 6 11.87 7.77 12.03
N ILE A 7 10.95 6.97 12.56
CA ILE A 7 10.28 5.91 11.80
C ILE A 7 9.09 6.53 11.08
N VAL A 8 9.10 6.53 9.75
CA VAL A 8 8.04 7.08 8.89
C VAL A 8 7.57 6.03 7.91
N SER A 9 6.34 6.14 7.42
CA SER A 9 5.91 5.27 6.33
C SER A 9 6.28 5.80 4.98
N GLU A 10 6.54 4.89 4.04
CA GLU A 10 6.78 5.17 2.63
C GLU A 10 5.78 6.15 1.99
N ASN A 11 4.51 6.10 2.38
CA ASN A 11 3.46 6.95 1.78
C ASN A 11 3.26 8.30 2.50
N ASP A 12 3.88 8.50 3.68
CA ASP A 12 3.74 9.75 4.42
C ASP A 12 4.98 10.61 4.19
N LYS A 13 4.76 11.83 3.69
CA LYS A 13 5.84 12.82 3.61
C LYS A 13 6.21 13.26 5.02
N PRO A 14 7.51 13.34 5.33
CA PRO A 14 7.90 13.95 6.57
C PRO A 14 7.52 15.43 6.58
N SER A 15 6.63 15.83 7.48
CA SER A 15 6.26 17.23 7.70
C SER A 15 7.37 17.93 8.47
N THR A 16 7.78 19.12 8.04
CA THR A 16 8.88 19.94 8.57
C THR A 16 8.69 20.48 10.00
N GLY A 17 7.84 19.83 10.80
CA GLY A 17 7.54 20.19 12.19
C GLY A 17 7.44 18.97 13.10
N TYR A 18 8.11 17.87 12.74
CA TYR A 18 8.09 16.67 13.56
C TYR A 18 8.81 16.89 14.87
N ASP A 19 8.03 16.86 15.93
CA ASP A 19 8.51 16.83 17.27
C ASP A 19 9.09 15.43 17.55
N ILE A 20 10.41 15.31 17.32
CA ILE A 20 11.27 14.14 17.59
C ILE A 20 11.18 13.72 19.07
N GLN A 21 10.62 14.59 19.93
CA GLN A 21 10.36 14.36 21.35
C GLN A 21 8.87 14.40 21.72
N SER A 22 7.94 14.27 20.78
CA SER A 22 6.52 14.34 21.13
C SER A 22 6.10 13.18 22.05
N ASN A 23 5.98 13.51 23.33
CA ASN A 23 5.52 12.66 24.43
C ASN A 23 4.11 12.06 24.25
N SER A 24 3.40 12.34 23.14
CA SER A 24 2.16 11.66 22.81
C SER A 24 2.44 10.26 22.26
N TYR A 25 2.60 9.29 23.17
CA TYR A 25 2.78 7.88 22.85
C TYR A 25 1.50 7.27 22.31
N ASN A 26 1.25 7.41 21.01
CA ASN A 26 0.11 6.77 20.36
C ASN A 26 0.59 5.80 19.27
N PRO A 27 0.12 4.54 19.28
CA PRO A 27 0.41 3.57 18.21
C PRO A 27 0.12 4.12 16.81
N SER A 28 -0.94 4.91 16.66
CA SER A 28 -1.33 5.49 15.36
C SER A 28 -0.37 6.55 14.79
N LYS A 29 0.70 6.95 15.50
CA LYS A 29 1.60 8.02 15.05
C LYS A 29 2.46 7.65 13.85
N VAL A 30 3.01 6.42 13.79
CA VAL A 30 3.73 5.96 12.60
C VAL A 30 2.82 6.00 11.36
N TYR A 31 1.50 5.91 11.56
CA TYR A 31 0.48 5.91 10.51
C TYR A 31 0.09 7.30 9.98
N ARG A 32 0.51 8.39 10.62
CA ARG A 32 0.12 9.76 10.23
C ARG A 32 1.25 10.78 10.26
N HIS A 33 2.20 10.62 11.17
CA HIS A 33 3.17 11.65 11.56
C HIS A 33 4.58 11.11 11.84
N GLY A 34 4.81 9.80 11.69
CA GLY A 34 6.07 9.19 12.10
C GLY A 34 6.25 9.11 13.62
N TYR A 35 7.28 8.37 14.05
CA TYR A 35 7.61 8.15 15.45
C TYR A 35 9.10 8.33 15.70
N GLY A 36 9.44 9.33 16.52
CA GLY A 36 10.80 9.59 16.98
C GLY A 36 11.20 8.63 18.11
N VAL A 37 12.35 7.99 17.97
CA VAL A 37 12.93 7.13 19.00
C VAL A 37 14.43 7.40 19.12
N LYS A 38 14.91 7.57 20.35
CA LYS A 38 16.35 7.64 20.63
C LYS A 38 16.81 6.27 21.09
N VAL A 39 17.76 5.67 20.37
CA VAL A 39 18.24 4.32 20.65
C VAL A 39 19.76 4.32 20.74
N ASN A 40 20.28 3.61 21.73
CA ASN A 40 21.71 3.35 21.83
C ASN A 40 22.07 2.20 20.88
N VAL A 41 22.78 2.52 19.81
CA VAL A 41 23.28 1.56 18.81
C VAL A 41 24.79 1.74 18.64
N ASP A 42 25.47 0.65 18.27
CA ASP A 42 26.89 0.72 17.89
C ASP A 42 27.00 1.41 16.51
N GLY A 43 27.87 2.41 16.40
CA GLY A 43 28.07 3.17 15.17
C GLY A 43 28.64 2.35 14.03
N LYS A 44 29.23 1.18 14.35
CA LYS A 44 29.76 0.23 13.36
C LYS A 44 28.68 -0.63 12.69
N LEU A 45 27.46 -0.63 13.22
CA LEU A 45 26.35 -1.37 12.61
C LEU A 45 26.03 -0.79 11.25
N THR A 46 25.54 -1.67 10.37
CA THR A 46 25.00 -1.23 9.09
C THR A 46 23.72 -0.41 9.31
N LEU A 47 23.39 0.46 8.36
CA LEU A 47 22.17 1.27 8.44
C LEU A 47 20.91 0.43 8.56
N ILE A 48 20.87 -0.74 7.91
CA ILE A 48 19.74 -1.66 8.02
C ILE A 48 19.63 -2.27 9.43
N GLU A 49 20.72 -2.73 10.04
CA GLU A 49 20.72 -3.29 11.40
C GLU A 49 20.35 -2.23 12.45
N ALA A 50 20.86 -1.00 12.26
CA ALA A 50 20.51 0.13 13.12
C ALA A 50 19.01 0.48 13.00
N ALA A 51 18.47 0.47 11.78
CA ALA A 51 17.05 0.67 11.52
C ALA A 51 16.17 -0.46 12.10
N GLU A 52 16.60 -1.72 12.00
CA GLU A 52 15.93 -2.87 12.62
C GLU A 52 15.87 -2.73 14.13
N THR A 53 16.96 -2.28 14.75
CA THR A 53 17.01 -2.04 16.20
C THR A 53 16.00 -0.96 16.61
N ALA A 54 15.91 0.13 15.85
CA ALA A 54 14.95 1.20 16.10
C ALA A 54 13.48 0.73 15.93
N VAL A 55 13.21 -0.01 14.85
CA VAL A 55 11.88 -0.59 14.58
C VAL A 55 11.49 -1.61 15.65
N HIS A 56 12.43 -2.45 16.09
CA HIS A 56 12.17 -3.43 17.13
C HIS A 56 11.88 -2.75 18.48
N HIS A 57 12.58 -1.66 18.81
CA HIS A 57 12.28 -0.85 19.99
C HIS A 57 10.85 -0.29 19.95
N TYR A 58 10.38 0.15 18.78
CA TYR A 58 9.00 0.57 18.58
C TYR A 58 8.00 -0.59 18.77
N GLN A 59 8.23 -1.73 18.12
CA GLN A 59 7.34 -2.89 18.19
C GLN A 59 7.25 -3.48 19.60
N LYS A 60 8.35 -3.46 20.37
CA LYS A 60 8.34 -3.87 21.78
C LYS A 60 7.42 -2.98 22.62
N LYS A 61 7.33 -1.69 22.28
CA LYS A 61 6.45 -0.73 22.96
C LYS A 61 4.99 -0.86 22.52
N PHE A 62 4.75 -1.25 21.27
CA PHE A 62 3.42 -1.44 20.70
C PHE A 62 3.26 -2.86 20.11
N PRO A 63 3.18 -3.90 20.97
CA PRO A 63 3.18 -5.29 20.53
C PRO A 63 1.93 -5.71 19.73
N GLN A 64 0.87 -4.90 19.77
CA GLN A 64 -0.36 -5.13 19.00
C GLN A 64 -0.23 -4.68 17.54
N GLU A 65 0.84 -3.95 17.18
CA GLU A 65 1.06 -3.51 15.81
C GLU A 65 1.66 -4.59 14.93
N LYS A 66 1.32 -4.53 13.65
CA LYS A 66 1.88 -5.43 12.65
C LYS A 66 3.37 -5.15 12.47
N PRO A 67 4.17 -6.20 12.17
CA PRO A 67 5.56 -6.01 11.85
C PRO A 67 5.71 -5.11 10.63
N PHE A 68 6.68 -4.20 10.70
CA PHE A 68 7.06 -3.31 9.63
C PHE A 68 8.18 -3.93 8.81
N ALA A 69 8.20 -3.67 7.51
CA ALA A 69 9.36 -3.96 6.67
C ALA A 69 10.12 -2.67 6.38
N ILE A 70 11.43 -2.68 6.56
CA ILE A 70 12.28 -1.52 6.28
C ILE A 70 12.44 -1.41 4.76
N ARG A 71 12.16 -0.23 4.22
CA ARG A 71 12.28 0.09 2.79
C ARG A 71 13.50 0.94 2.48
N GLY A 72 13.91 1.79 3.42
CA GLY A 72 15.08 2.65 3.21
C GLY A 72 15.44 3.45 4.45
N VAL A 73 16.67 3.96 4.46
CA VAL A 73 17.20 4.87 5.48
C VAL A 73 17.70 6.11 4.76
N ARG A 74 17.34 7.29 5.27
CA ARG A 74 17.72 8.58 4.69
C ARG A 74 18.01 9.62 5.77
N ALA A 75 18.75 10.65 5.41
CA ALA A 75 18.87 11.86 6.22
C ALA A 75 17.64 12.75 6.07
N ASP A 76 17.55 13.77 6.92
CA ASP A 76 16.51 14.81 6.85
C ASP A 76 16.57 15.65 5.56
N THR A 77 17.61 15.44 4.75
CA THR A 77 17.69 15.95 3.38
C THR A 77 16.87 15.07 2.42
N PHE A 78 15.91 15.68 1.73
CA PHE A 78 14.85 15.03 0.95
C PHE A 78 15.30 14.06 -0.18
N PHE A 79 16.59 13.92 -0.48
CA PHE A 79 17.06 13.31 -1.74
C PHE A 79 18.08 12.17 -1.62
N ASP A 80 18.65 11.87 -0.46
CA ASP A 80 19.69 10.84 -0.36
C ASP A 80 19.13 9.52 0.18
N VAL A 81 18.79 8.61 -0.72
CA VAL A 81 18.70 7.19 -0.39
C VAL A 81 20.12 6.71 -0.13
N VAL A 82 20.44 6.48 1.15
CA VAL A 82 21.77 6.02 1.55
C VAL A 82 21.87 4.52 1.33
N ASP A 83 23.03 4.06 0.87
CA ASP A 83 23.33 2.63 0.75
C ASP A 83 23.20 1.95 2.13
N LEU A 84 22.23 1.05 2.24
CA LEU A 84 21.84 0.39 3.49
C LEU A 84 22.94 -0.48 4.09
N GLN A 85 23.96 -0.85 3.30
CA GLN A 85 25.09 -1.66 3.76
C GLN A 85 26.23 -0.82 4.35
N LYS A 86 26.19 0.51 4.23
CA LYS A 86 27.17 1.38 4.88
C LYS A 86 26.99 1.39 6.39
N SER A 87 28.06 1.71 7.10
CA SER A 87 28.00 1.88 8.54
C SER A 87 27.26 3.17 8.91
N LEU A 88 26.64 3.16 10.08
CA LEU A 88 25.87 4.29 10.60
C LEU A 88 26.76 5.53 10.81
N GLN A 89 27.92 5.35 11.42
CA GLN A 89 28.86 6.45 11.72
C GLN A 89 29.49 7.07 10.47
N ASP A 90 29.62 6.32 9.36
CA ASP A 90 30.17 6.85 8.11
C ASP A 90 29.15 7.70 7.36
N SER A 91 27.87 7.56 7.68
CA SER A 91 26.75 8.17 6.96
C SER A 91 26.02 9.25 7.75
N PHE A 92 26.10 9.23 9.08
CA PHE A 92 25.35 10.12 9.97
C PHE A 92 26.17 10.59 11.16
N ASN A 93 26.03 11.87 11.48
CA ASN A 93 26.55 12.44 12.72
C ASN A 93 25.61 12.14 13.90
N GLU A 94 26.12 12.16 15.13
CA GLU A 94 25.33 11.86 16.34
C GLU A 94 24.14 12.81 16.55
N ASP A 95 24.24 14.04 16.07
CA ASP A 95 23.20 15.06 16.20
C ASP A 95 22.10 14.97 15.14
N GLU A 96 22.38 14.27 14.04
CA GLU A 96 21.48 14.12 12.91
C GLU A 96 20.34 13.13 13.20
N THR A 97 19.21 13.36 12.55
CA THR A 97 18.05 12.46 12.67
C THR A 97 18.05 11.51 11.50
N VAL A 98 18.15 10.22 11.82
CA VAL A 98 18.12 9.13 10.85
C VAL A 98 16.66 8.78 10.55
N ILE A 99 16.20 9.05 9.33
CA ILE A 99 14.83 8.77 8.93
C ILE A 99 14.77 7.34 8.36
N VAL A 100 14.02 6.49 9.04
CA VAL A 100 13.77 5.10 8.63
C VAL A 100 12.41 5.03 7.95
N THR A 101 12.41 4.70 6.67
CA THR A 101 11.19 4.51 5.88
C THR A 101 10.75 3.06 5.98
N VAL A 102 9.53 2.84 6.42
CA VAL A 102 8.94 1.51 6.58
C VAL A 102 7.68 1.32 5.73
N ASP A 103 7.52 0.09 5.24
CA ASP A 103 6.27 -0.40 4.72
C ASP A 103 5.42 -0.93 5.88
N ARG A 104 4.22 -0.33 6.00
CA ARG A 104 3.20 -0.64 7.00
C ARG A 104 2.50 -1.97 6.76
N ARG A 105 2.58 -2.49 5.53
CA ARG A 105 1.85 -3.67 5.11
C ARG A 105 2.68 -4.53 4.15
N PRO A 106 3.78 -5.13 4.64
CA PRO A 106 4.68 -5.92 3.79
C PRO A 106 3.99 -7.05 3.01
N ASN A 107 2.86 -7.56 3.53
CA ASN A 107 2.09 -8.65 2.92
C ASN A 107 0.72 -8.22 2.39
N TYR A 108 0.44 -6.92 2.24
CA TYR A 108 -0.85 -6.47 1.72
C TYR A 108 -0.87 -6.49 0.20
N THR A 109 -1.50 -7.52 -0.34
CA THR A 109 -1.95 -7.53 -1.72
C THR A 109 -3.22 -6.69 -1.81
N SER A 110 -3.16 -5.59 -2.55
CA SER A 110 -4.34 -4.76 -2.81
C SER A 110 -5.45 -5.61 -3.44
N PRO A 111 -6.72 -5.49 -3.00
CA PRO A 111 -7.85 -6.17 -3.64
C PRO A 111 -8.24 -5.52 -4.99
N VAL A 112 -7.72 -4.32 -5.28
CA VAL A 112 -8.06 -3.53 -6.48
C VAL A 112 -7.86 -4.31 -7.79
N PRO A 113 -6.75 -5.06 -8.01
CA PRO A 113 -6.57 -5.84 -9.23
C PRO A 113 -7.62 -6.96 -9.37
N GLY A 114 -8.03 -7.57 -8.25
CA GLY A 114 -9.09 -8.59 -8.25
C GLY A 114 -10.46 -8.01 -8.58
N LEU A 115 -10.77 -6.84 -8.01
CA LEU A 115 -12.03 -6.14 -8.23
C LEU A 115 -12.12 -5.59 -9.66
N MET A 116 -11.03 -5.07 -10.22
CA MET A 116 -10.92 -4.71 -11.64
C MET A 116 -11.17 -5.91 -12.56
N LYS A 117 -10.52 -7.05 -12.30
CA LYS A 117 -10.74 -8.29 -13.09
C LYS A 117 -12.20 -8.73 -13.05
N PHE A 118 -12.86 -8.61 -11.90
CA PHE A 118 -14.28 -8.95 -11.75
C PHE A 118 -15.18 -8.00 -12.55
N LEU A 119 -14.98 -6.69 -12.43
CA LEU A 119 -15.76 -5.68 -13.16
C LEU A 119 -15.60 -5.80 -14.68
N VAL A 120 -14.40 -6.11 -15.17
CA VAL A 120 -14.16 -6.35 -16.60
C VAL A 120 -14.93 -7.57 -17.11
N ARG A 121 -14.95 -8.67 -16.34
CA ARG A 121 -15.75 -9.87 -16.68
C ARG A 121 -17.24 -9.55 -16.73
N LEU A 122 -17.74 -8.79 -15.77
CA LEU A 122 -19.14 -8.40 -15.69
C LEU A 122 -19.54 -7.50 -16.87
N SER A 123 -18.65 -6.59 -17.27
CA SER A 123 -18.81 -5.75 -18.46
C SER A 123 -18.86 -6.59 -19.74
N PHE A 124 -17.99 -7.59 -19.88
CA PHE A 124 -18.01 -8.51 -21.03
C PHE A 124 -19.32 -9.29 -21.12
N ILE A 125 -19.81 -9.85 -20.01
CA ILE A 125 -21.10 -10.56 -19.95
C ILE A 125 -22.23 -9.63 -20.40
N HIS A 126 -22.23 -8.38 -19.95
CA HIS A 126 -23.24 -7.40 -20.32
C HIS A 126 -23.24 -7.12 -21.83
N VAL A 127 -22.06 -6.89 -22.44
CA VAL A 127 -21.94 -6.65 -23.88
C VAL A 127 -22.43 -7.85 -24.70
N VAL A 128 -22.05 -9.07 -24.31
CA VAL A 128 -22.51 -10.31 -24.97
C VAL A 128 -24.03 -10.46 -24.84
N HIS A 129 -24.60 -10.18 -23.67
CA HIS A 129 -26.04 -10.24 -23.46
C HIS A 129 -26.79 -9.25 -24.36
N VAL A 130 -26.35 -8.00 -24.41
CA VAL A 130 -26.94 -6.96 -25.27
C VAL A 130 -26.85 -7.34 -26.75
N ALA A 131 -25.71 -7.88 -27.19
CA ALA A 131 -25.53 -8.36 -28.55
C ALA A 131 -26.50 -9.50 -28.89
N PHE A 132 -26.64 -10.48 -28.00
CA PHE A 132 -27.55 -11.61 -28.19
C PHE A 132 -29.02 -11.17 -28.23
N VAL A 133 -29.45 -10.34 -27.28
CA VAL A 133 -30.81 -9.79 -27.26
C VAL A 133 -31.10 -9.00 -28.53
N SER A 134 -30.14 -8.17 -28.98
CA SER A 134 -30.28 -7.41 -30.22
C SER A 134 -30.45 -8.33 -31.44
N LEU A 135 -29.68 -9.42 -31.50
CA LEU A 135 -29.75 -10.39 -32.60
C LEU A 135 -31.10 -11.12 -32.62
N VAL A 136 -31.60 -11.53 -31.45
CA VAL A 136 -32.93 -12.15 -31.30
C VAL A 136 -34.03 -11.19 -31.73
N VAL A 137 -33.97 -9.92 -31.34
CA VAL A 137 -34.95 -8.89 -31.73
C VAL A 137 -34.91 -8.66 -33.24
N ILE A 138 -33.72 -8.48 -33.82
CA ILE A 138 -33.55 -8.30 -35.28
C ILE A 138 -34.11 -9.51 -36.03
N PHE A 139 -33.81 -10.73 -35.58
CA PHE A 139 -34.30 -11.96 -36.18
C PHE A 139 -35.83 -12.05 -36.09
N GLY A 140 -36.40 -11.74 -34.92
CA GLY A 140 -37.85 -11.72 -34.70
C GLY A 140 -38.57 -10.71 -35.59
N VAL A 141 -38.03 -9.49 -35.73
CA VAL A 141 -38.60 -8.46 -36.61
C VAL A 141 -38.50 -8.86 -38.08
N ARG A 142 -37.35 -9.37 -38.53
CA ARG A 142 -37.16 -9.79 -39.93
C ARG A 142 -38.07 -10.97 -40.31
N ASN A 143 -38.26 -11.92 -39.41
CA ASN A 143 -39.01 -13.14 -39.68
C ASN A 143 -40.43 -13.12 -39.11
N ARG A 144 -40.94 -11.94 -38.73
CA ARG A 144 -42.24 -11.77 -38.05
C ARG A 144 -43.41 -12.48 -38.74
N PHE A 145 -43.40 -12.54 -40.08
CA PHE A 145 -44.46 -13.20 -40.85
C PHE A 145 -44.34 -14.73 -40.84
N ALA A 146 -43.11 -15.26 -40.89
CA ALA A 146 -42.87 -16.70 -40.80
C ALA A 146 -43.13 -17.20 -39.36
N ILE A 147 -42.61 -16.49 -38.37
CA ILE A 147 -42.85 -16.77 -36.94
C ILE A 147 -44.34 -16.64 -36.62
N GLY A 148 -45.01 -15.61 -37.12
CA GLY A 148 -46.46 -15.42 -36.96
C GLY A 148 -47.28 -16.58 -37.54
N LYS A 149 -46.93 -17.09 -38.74
CA LYS A 149 -47.58 -18.26 -39.34
C LYS A 149 -47.36 -19.55 -38.54
N VAL A 150 -46.16 -19.75 -38.01
CA VAL A 150 -45.85 -20.90 -37.13
C VAL A 150 -46.64 -20.80 -35.84
N ILE A 151 -46.75 -19.61 -35.24
CA ILE A 151 -47.58 -19.37 -34.05
C ILE A 151 -49.06 -19.65 -34.35
N GLN A 152 -49.60 -19.14 -35.47
CA GLN A 152 -50.98 -19.42 -35.88
C GLN A 152 -51.23 -20.93 -36.04
N GLN A 153 -50.31 -21.66 -36.66
CA GLN A 153 -50.40 -23.13 -36.79
C GLN A 153 -50.35 -23.86 -35.44
N VAL A 154 -49.50 -23.44 -34.51
CA VAL A 154 -49.36 -24.09 -33.20
C VAL A 154 -50.58 -23.83 -32.32
N TYR A 155 -51.18 -22.64 -32.40
CA TYR A 155 -52.31 -22.24 -31.55
C TYR A 155 -53.68 -22.40 -32.23
N GLY A 156 -53.74 -22.88 -33.48
CA GLY A 156 -54.99 -23.11 -34.21
C GLY A 156 -55.80 -21.83 -34.50
N LEU A 157 -55.10 -20.69 -34.64
CA LEU A 157 -55.68 -19.37 -34.94
C LEU A 157 -55.79 -19.11 -36.44
#